data_AF-A0A9W7MPJ7-F1
#
_entry.id   AF-A0A9W7MPJ7-F1
#
_cell.length_a   1.000
_cell.length_b   1.000
_cell.length_c   1.000
_cell.angle_alpha   90.00
_cell.angle_beta   90.00
_cell.angle_gamma   90.00
#
_symmetry.space_group_name_H-M   'P 1'
#
loop_
_entity.id
_entity.type
_entity.pdbx_description
1 polymer ?
#
loop_
_entity_poly.entity_id
_entity_poly.type
_entity_poly.pdbx_seq_one_letter_code
_entity_poly.pdbx_strand_id
1 'polypeptide(L)'
;MENKQIKGHVVLLPYPSQGHINPLLQFAKRLASKGVKATLATTRYTVHSISAAHIGVQPISDGFDEGGFSQAGNVDFYLKSFRDHGSRTLAELIDNFSNSSVPVNCVVYDSFLPWALDVAKQHGIYGAAFFTNSATVCNIFSHIHHGLLALPLDRGTMPLVLPGLPPLNSRDLPSFLRCPDSYPAYLAMKLSQYSNLNEADWVFGNTFEELEGKEARGVSEIWPAKLIGPMVPSAYLDGRMKGDRGYGSSLWKPLSEECMEWLETKPSNSVVYVSFGSMVSLSEEQIQEIAWGLKESNMHFLWVVRDTEQQKLPQCFVDYLSREKGKVVTWCNQLEILAHRTVGCFVTHCGWNSTLEGLSLGVPMIGVPKWTDQLTDAKFVEEIWGIGVRAEEDEEGVVRKDEVKRCLKEVMEGEKSKEMKRNANKWRDSAKRAIDQGGSSDECINEFIQRLMPSYHNFNGNC
;
A
#
# COMPACT_ATOMS: atom_id res chain seq x y z
N MET A 1 -12.28 -34.54 8.67
CA MET A 1 -12.05 -33.08 8.64
C MET A 1 -12.71 -32.53 9.89
N GLU A 2 -11.92 -32.12 10.89
CA GLU A 2 -12.49 -31.50 12.09
C GLU A 2 -13.25 -30.24 11.68
N ASN A 3 -14.50 -30.12 12.12
CA ASN A 3 -15.28 -28.88 12.03
C ASN A 3 -14.57 -27.81 12.86
N LYS A 4 -13.61 -27.09 12.26
CA LYS A 4 -13.03 -25.91 12.89
C LYS A 4 -14.15 -24.88 13.06
N GLN A 5 -14.52 -24.63 14.32
CA GLN A 5 -15.47 -23.60 14.68
C GLN A 5 -14.99 -22.26 14.12
N ILE A 6 -15.84 -21.58 13.35
CA ILE A 6 -15.54 -20.26 12.79
C ILE A 6 -15.49 -19.25 13.93
N LYS A 7 -14.39 -18.50 14.03
CA LYS A 7 -14.09 -17.61 15.16
C LYS A 7 -14.79 -16.25 15.12
N GLY A 8 -15.43 -15.93 13.99
CA GLY A 8 -16.11 -14.66 13.76
C GLY A 8 -16.32 -14.40 12.27
N HIS A 9 -16.95 -13.28 11.93
CA HIS A 9 -17.15 -12.84 10.56
C HIS A 9 -16.85 -11.35 10.41
N VAL A 10 -15.80 -11.06 9.66
CA VAL A 10 -15.32 -9.70 9.40
C VAL A 10 -15.69 -9.29 7.98
N VAL A 11 -16.33 -8.12 7.85
CA VAL A 11 -16.50 -7.44 6.56
C VAL A 11 -15.36 -6.44 6.40
N LEU A 12 -14.65 -6.50 5.27
CA LEU A 12 -13.54 -5.62 4.93
C LEU A 12 -13.96 -4.67 3.81
N LEU A 13 -13.90 -3.36 4.06
CA LEU A 13 -14.35 -2.31 3.16
C LEU A 13 -13.14 -1.46 2.69
N PRO A 14 -12.54 -1.76 1.53
CA PRO A 14 -11.46 -0.95 0.99
C PRO A 14 -11.98 0.33 0.31
N TYR A 15 -11.14 1.36 0.26
CA TYR A 15 -11.30 2.41 -0.75
C TYR A 15 -11.07 1.79 -2.14
N PRO A 16 -11.85 2.11 -3.19
CA PRO A 16 -11.90 1.33 -4.43
C PRO A 16 -10.79 1.72 -5.41
N SER A 17 -9.56 1.73 -4.90
CA SER A 17 -8.31 1.84 -5.64
C SER A 17 -7.43 0.65 -5.32
N GLN A 18 -6.65 0.17 -6.29
CA GLN A 18 -5.85 -1.04 -6.15
C GLN A 18 -4.88 -0.98 -4.94
N GLY A 19 -4.30 0.20 -4.67
CA GLY A 19 -3.42 0.40 -3.51
C GLY A 19 -4.12 0.26 -2.14
N HIS A 20 -5.44 0.25 -2.11
CA HIS A 20 -6.25 0.12 -0.90
C HIS A 20 -6.94 -1.25 -0.83
N ILE A 21 -7.44 -1.75 -1.98
CA ILE A 21 -8.02 -3.09 -2.11
C ILE A 21 -6.99 -4.17 -1.77
N ASN A 22 -5.77 -4.08 -2.32
CA ASN A 22 -4.74 -5.10 -2.16
C ASN A 22 -4.41 -5.41 -0.67
N PRO A 23 -4.04 -4.42 0.16
CA PRO A 23 -3.71 -4.68 1.56
C PRO A 23 -4.90 -5.20 2.38
N LEU A 24 -6.12 -4.67 2.19
CA LEU A 24 -7.29 -5.20 2.89
C LEU A 24 -7.64 -6.62 2.44
N LEU A 25 -7.53 -6.94 1.15
CA LEU A 25 -7.73 -8.30 0.65
C LEU A 25 -6.69 -9.27 1.23
N GLN A 26 -5.45 -8.82 1.43
CA GLN A 26 -4.45 -9.63 2.13
C GLN A 26 -4.75 -9.79 3.61
N PHE A 27 -5.25 -8.75 4.27
CA PHE A 27 -5.71 -8.90 5.64
C PHE A 27 -6.89 -9.88 5.75
N ALA A 28 -7.85 -9.83 4.83
CA ALA A 28 -8.96 -10.78 4.73
C ALA A 28 -8.46 -12.23 4.61
N LYS A 29 -7.49 -12.46 3.73
CA LYS A 29 -6.81 -13.75 3.55
C LYS A 29 -6.16 -14.23 4.84
N ARG A 30 -5.44 -13.35 5.55
CA ARG A 30 -4.81 -13.68 6.84
C ARG A 30 -5.83 -14.07 7.90
N LEU A 31 -6.92 -13.32 8.02
CA LEU A 31 -8.04 -13.66 8.91
C LEU A 31 -8.65 -15.02 8.57
N ALA A 32 -8.91 -15.28 7.28
CA ALA A 32 -9.43 -16.55 6.79
C ALA A 32 -8.51 -17.73 7.12
N SER A 33 -7.19 -17.57 6.95
CA SER A 33 -6.21 -18.60 7.30
C SER A 33 -6.22 -18.97 8.79
N LYS A 34 -6.70 -18.08 9.65
CA LYS A 34 -6.79 -18.24 11.11
C LYS A 34 -8.18 -18.65 11.61
N GLY A 35 -9.12 -18.93 10.69
CA GLY A 35 -10.47 -19.44 10.99
C GLY A 35 -11.55 -18.38 11.16
N VAL A 36 -11.33 -17.16 10.67
CA VAL A 36 -12.35 -16.09 10.62
C VAL A 36 -13.00 -16.08 9.25
N LYS A 37 -14.33 -16.01 9.16
CA LYS A 37 -15.00 -15.77 7.89
C LYS A 37 -14.70 -14.33 7.46
N ALA A 38 -14.21 -14.13 6.24
CA ALA A 38 -13.88 -12.81 5.73
C ALA A 38 -14.69 -12.51 4.46
N THR A 39 -15.32 -11.34 4.42
CA THR A 39 -16.06 -10.83 3.27
C THR A 39 -15.48 -9.49 2.86
N LEU A 40 -14.96 -9.37 1.65
CA LEU A 40 -14.58 -8.09 1.07
C LEU A 40 -15.82 -7.41 0.47
N ALA A 41 -16.24 -6.29 1.05
CA ALA A 41 -17.30 -5.43 0.53
C ALA A 41 -16.67 -4.38 -0.38
N THR A 42 -16.81 -4.52 -1.70
CA THR A 42 -16.21 -3.61 -2.69
C THR A 42 -17.29 -3.01 -3.60
N THR A 43 -16.94 -2.00 -4.38
CA THR A 43 -17.90 -1.35 -5.29
C THR A 43 -18.35 -2.30 -6.41
N ARG A 44 -19.57 -2.09 -6.91
CA ARG A 44 -20.15 -2.86 -8.04
C ARG A 44 -19.25 -2.90 -9.27
N TYR A 45 -18.53 -1.82 -9.58
CA TYR A 45 -17.62 -1.77 -10.73
C TYR A 45 -16.31 -2.56 -10.51
N THR A 46 -15.85 -2.75 -9.27
CA THR A 46 -14.59 -3.48 -8.97
C THR A 46 -14.80 -4.95 -8.64
N VAL A 47 -16.01 -5.35 -8.24
CA VAL A 47 -16.32 -6.69 -7.72
C VAL A 47 -15.88 -7.83 -8.65
N HIS A 48 -16.05 -7.64 -9.97
CA HIS A 48 -15.73 -8.65 -10.98
C HIS A 48 -14.22 -8.82 -11.21
N SER A 49 -13.41 -7.85 -10.76
CA SER A 49 -11.95 -7.87 -10.90
C SER A 49 -11.24 -8.45 -9.68
N ILE A 50 -12.01 -8.89 -8.68
CA ILE A 50 -11.48 -9.49 -7.45
C ILE A 50 -11.82 -10.97 -7.41
N SER A 51 -10.79 -11.79 -7.34
CA SER A 51 -10.88 -13.24 -7.16
C SER A 51 -9.91 -13.68 -6.07
N ALA A 52 -10.46 -14.14 -4.95
CA ALA A 52 -9.68 -14.69 -3.85
C ALA A 52 -10.37 -15.92 -3.27
N ALA A 53 -9.66 -17.05 -3.27
CA ALA A 53 -10.15 -18.27 -2.67
C ALA A 53 -10.46 -18.06 -1.18
N HIS A 54 -11.59 -18.62 -0.72
CA HIS A 54 -12.03 -18.57 0.67
C HIS A 54 -12.43 -17.19 1.21
N ILE A 55 -12.47 -16.15 0.37
CA ILE A 55 -12.95 -14.82 0.72
C ILE A 55 -14.28 -14.58 0.01
N GLY A 56 -15.32 -14.22 0.77
CA GLY A 56 -16.56 -13.74 0.16
C GLY A 56 -16.30 -12.39 -0.49
N VAL A 57 -16.77 -12.16 -1.70
CA VAL A 57 -16.72 -10.83 -2.34
C VAL A 57 -18.15 -10.38 -2.55
N GLN A 58 -18.52 -9.23 -1.99
CA GLN A 58 -19.89 -8.72 -2.01
C GLN A 58 -19.90 -7.28 -2.54
N PRO A 59 -20.81 -6.96 -3.47
CA PRO A 59 -20.89 -5.62 -4.03
C PRO A 59 -21.65 -4.68 -3.08
N ILE A 60 -21.15 -3.46 -2.94
CA ILE A 60 -21.87 -2.29 -2.41
C ILE A 60 -21.93 -1.19 -3.47
N SER A 61 -22.84 -0.24 -3.31
CA SER A 61 -22.96 0.88 -4.26
C SER A 61 -22.17 2.09 -3.78
N ASP A 62 -21.43 2.72 -4.68
CA ASP A 62 -20.84 4.05 -4.48
C ASP A 62 -21.67 5.18 -5.14
N GLY A 63 -22.84 4.83 -5.68
CA GLY A 63 -23.69 5.70 -6.50
C GLY A 63 -23.20 5.86 -7.95
N PHE A 64 -22.09 5.21 -8.32
CA PHE A 64 -21.49 5.20 -9.65
C PHE A 64 -21.15 3.78 -10.07
N ASP A 65 -22.17 2.93 -10.12
CA ASP A 65 -22.00 1.48 -10.15
C ASP A 65 -21.37 0.91 -11.44
N GLU A 66 -21.35 1.69 -12.54
CA GLU A 66 -20.84 1.22 -13.84
C GLU A 66 -19.33 1.50 -14.02
N GLY A 67 -18.84 2.63 -13.50
CA GLY A 67 -17.47 3.10 -13.75
C GLY A 67 -16.80 3.79 -12.56
N GLY A 68 -17.46 3.81 -11.40
CA GLY A 68 -16.93 4.39 -10.17
C GLY A 68 -16.54 5.85 -10.34
N PHE A 69 -15.33 6.16 -9.88
CA PHE A 69 -14.76 7.50 -9.96
C PHE A 69 -14.82 8.15 -11.36
N SER A 70 -14.68 7.35 -12.43
CA SER A 70 -14.70 7.88 -13.80
C SER A 70 -16.04 8.50 -14.21
N GLN A 71 -17.16 8.06 -13.58
CA GLN A 71 -18.49 8.62 -13.81
C GLN A 71 -18.73 9.90 -13.00
N ALA A 72 -18.10 10.02 -11.84
CA ALA A 72 -18.29 11.15 -10.94
C ALA A 72 -17.63 12.44 -11.45
N GLY A 73 -16.52 12.31 -12.20
CA GLY A 73 -15.76 13.43 -12.76
C GLY A 73 -15.01 14.31 -11.75
N ASN A 74 -15.41 14.29 -10.47
CA ASN A 74 -14.75 15.01 -9.37
C ASN A 74 -14.75 14.16 -8.07
N VAL A 75 -13.65 14.24 -7.33
CA VAL A 75 -13.39 13.59 -6.04
C VAL A 75 -14.43 13.96 -4.99
N ASP A 76 -14.76 15.24 -4.81
CA ASP A 76 -15.70 15.65 -3.76
C ASP A 76 -17.09 15.02 -3.95
N PHE A 77 -17.57 15.02 -5.20
CA PHE A 77 -18.86 14.45 -5.55
C PHE A 77 -18.84 12.92 -5.40
N TYR A 78 -17.74 12.27 -5.81
CA TYR A 78 -17.54 10.85 -5.62
C TYR A 78 -17.59 10.45 -4.15
N LEU A 79 -16.81 11.11 -3.29
CA LEU A 79 -16.73 10.79 -1.86
C LEU A 79 -18.07 10.99 -1.14
N LYS A 80 -18.79 12.07 -1.47
CA LYS A 80 -20.13 12.31 -0.92
C LYS A 80 -21.12 11.24 -1.35
N SER A 81 -21.17 10.93 -2.65
CA SER A 81 -22.04 9.87 -3.17
C SER A 81 -21.73 8.52 -2.52
N PHE A 82 -20.44 8.19 -2.39
CA PHE A 82 -20.05 6.92 -1.79
C PHE A 82 -20.41 6.86 -0.30
N ARG A 83 -20.31 7.96 0.44
CA ARG A 83 -20.86 8.02 1.80
C ARG A 83 -22.37 7.74 1.82
N ASP A 84 -23.15 8.39 0.95
CA ASP A 84 -24.63 8.33 0.98
C ASP A 84 -25.19 6.98 0.50
N HIS A 85 -24.56 6.35 -0.50
CA HIS A 85 -24.97 5.06 -1.08
C HIS A 85 -24.25 3.89 -0.42
N GLY A 86 -22.96 4.06 -0.11
CA GLY A 86 -22.12 3.05 0.51
C GLY A 86 -22.55 2.75 1.94
N SER A 87 -22.89 3.76 2.74
CA SER A 87 -23.37 3.53 4.12
C SER A 87 -24.64 2.70 4.16
N ARG A 88 -25.61 3.01 3.29
CA ARG A 88 -26.88 2.28 3.15
C ARG A 88 -26.68 0.85 2.67
N THR A 89 -25.91 0.66 1.59
CA THR A 89 -25.72 -0.68 1.01
C THR A 89 -24.77 -1.55 1.84
N LEU A 90 -23.87 -0.95 2.63
CA LEU A 90 -23.11 -1.67 3.65
C LEU A 90 -24.00 -2.15 4.80
N ALA A 91 -24.93 -1.31 5.27
CA ALA A 91 -25.92 -1.71 6.27
C ALA A 91 -26.76 -2.89 5.77
N GLU A 92 -27.31 -2.78 4.55
CA GLU A 92 -28.06 -3.88 3.90
C GLU A 92 -27.22 -5.17 3.80
N LEU A 93 -25.93 -5.05 3.48
CA LEU A 93 -25.03 -6.21 3.44
C LEU A 93 -24.84 -6.86 4.82
N ILE A 94 -24.71 -6.06 5.88
CA ILE A 94 -24.60 -6.56 7.25
C ILE A 94 -25.91 -7.29 7.64
N ASP A 95 -27.05 -6.68 7.37
CA ASP A 95 -28.38 -7.25 7.63
C ASP A 95 -28.61 -8.58 6.93
N ASN A 96 -28.15 -8.71 5.68
CA ASN A 96 -28.22 -9.96 4.92
C ASN A 96 -27.48 -11.12 5.59
N PHE A 97 -26.46 -10.83 6.41
CA PHE A 97 -25.74 -11.85 7.18
C PHE A 97 -26.29 -12.09 8.59
N SER A 98 -27.23 -11.28 9.07
CA SER A 98 -27.78 -11.38 10.44
C SER A 98 -28.41 -12.74 10.74
N ASN A 99 -29.06 -13.35 9.74
CA ASN A 99 -29.67 -14.69 9.86
C ASN A 99 -28.73 -15.85 9.46
N SER A 100 -27.47 -15.55 9.12
CA SER A 100 -26.50 -16.59 8.76
C SER A 100 -25.95 -17.30 10.00
N SER A 101 -25.39 -18.50 9.83
CA SER A 101 -24.76 -19.23 10.94
C SER A 101 -23.54 -18.51 11.55
N VAL A 102 -23.01 -17.50 10.86
CA VAL A 102 -21.92 -16.65 11.34
C VAL A 102 -22.22 -15.19 10.98
N PRO A 103 -23.02 -14.49 11.81
CA PRO A 103 -23.35 -13.08 11.58
C PRO A 103 -22.10 -12.21 11.63
N VAL A 104 -22.13 -11.07 10.93
CA VAL A 104 -21.03 -10.10 10.94
C VAL A 104 -20.85 -9.60 12.36
N ASN A 105 -19.61 -9.62 12.85
CA ASN A 105 -19.27 -9.12 14.18
C ASN A 105 -18.22 -8.00 14.16
N CYS A 106 -17.63 -7.70 12.99
CA CYS A 106 -16.77 -6.56 12.81
C CYS A 106 -16.76 -6.03 11.37
N VAL A 107 -16.68 -4.71 11.21
CA VAL A 107 -16.32 -4.04 9.96
C VAL A 107 -14.90 -3.48 10.09
N VAL A 108 -13.99 -3.95 9.25
CA VAL A 108 -12.67 -3.34 9.04
C VAL A 108 -12.78 -2.45 7.81
N TYR A 109 -12.61 -1.14 7.96
CA TYR A 109 -12.76 -0.18 6.88
C TYR A 109 -11.45 0.53 6.58
N ASP A 110 -11.21 0.84 5.32
CA ASP A 110 -10.14 1.74 4.93
C ASP A 110 -10.36 3.11 5.58
N SER A 111 -9.33 3.65 6.22
CA SER A 111 -9.43 4.92 6.95
C SER A 111 -9.93 6.11 6.11
N PHE A 112 -9.88 6.05 4.77
CA PHE A 112 -10.53 7.04 3.89
C PHE A 112 -12.07 7.05 3.97
N LEU A 113 -12.69 6.03 4.56
CA LEU A 113 -14.14 5.85 4.63
C LEU A 113 -14.64 5.88 6.08
N PRO A 114 -14.43 6.97 6.85
CA PRO A 114 -14.76 7.01 8.27
C PRO A 114 -16.25 6.75 8.56
N TRP A 115 -17.14 7.04 7.61
CA TRP A 115 -18.58 6.76 7.72
C TRP A 115 -18.91 5.27 7.93
N ALA A 116 -18.01 4.36 7.59
CA ALA A 116 -18.21 2.93 7.80
C ALA A 116 -18.22 2.55 9.28
N LEU A 117 -17.53 3.33 10.13
CA LEU A 117 -17.60 3.16 11.58
C LEU A 117 -19.01 3.44 12.09
N ASP A 118 -19.65 4.51 11.61
CA ASP A 118 -21.02 4.86 12.00
C ASP A 118 -21.98 3.70 11.71
N VAL A 119 -21.84 3.07 10.55
CA VAL A 119 -22.63 1.88 10.17
C VAL A 119 -22.37 0.73 11.14
N ALA A 120 -21.10 0.43 11.46
CA ALA A 120 -20.76 -0.63 12.40
C ALA A 120 -21.37 -0.40 13.79
N LYS A 121 -21.28 0.83 14.31
CA LYS A 121 -21.83 1.20 15.61
C LYS A 121 -23.35 1.15 15.65
N GLN A 122 -24.03 1.55 14.57
CA GLN A 122 -25.48 1.41 14.45
C GLN A 122 -25.97 -0.04 14.51
N HIS A 123 -25.15 -1.00 14.08
CA HIS A 123 -25.44 -2.43 14.16
C HIS A 123 -24.92 -3.09 15.45
N GLY A 124 -24.32 -2.31 16.36
CA GLY A 124 -23.77 -2.83 17.62
C GLY A 124 -22.61 -3.81 17.44
N ILE A 125 -21.86 -3.70 16.34
CA ILE A 125 -20.70 -4.55 16.03
C ILE A 125 -19.40 -3.76 16.10
N TYR A 126 -18.27 -4.46 16.16
CA TYR A 126 -16.97 -3.81 16.24
C TYR A 126 -16.63 -3.06 14.94
N GLY A 127 -16.00 -1.89 15.06
CA GLY A 127 -15.46 -1.12 13.94
C GLY A 127 -13.95 -0.96 14.06
N ALA A 128 -13.22 -1.20 12.97
CA ALA A 128 -11.77 -1.11 12.94
C ALA A 128 -11.27 -0.30 11.75
N ALA A 129 -10.50 0.76 12.00
CA ALA A 129 -9.88 1.56 10.96
C ALA A 129 -8.61 0.87 10.43
N PHE A 130 -8.41 0.84 9.12
CA PHE A 130 -7.24 0.28 8.47
C PHE A 130 -6.49 1.36 7.66
N PHE A 131 -5.25 1.66 8.05
CA PHE A 131 -4.40 2.65 7.42
C PHE A 131 -3.45 2.02 6.40
N THR A 132 -3.43 2.59 5.20
CA THR A 132 -2.60 2.16 4.05
C THR A 132 -1.42 3.10 3.79
N ASN A 133 -1.08 3.97 4.73
CA ASN A 133 0.12 4.84 4.69
C ASN A 133 1.16 4.36 5.71
N SER A 134 2.39 4.85 5.55
CA SER A 134 3.46 4.69 6.55
C SER A 134 3.04 5.28 7.89
N ALA A 135 3.55 4.72 8.99
CA ALA A 135 3.30 5.28 10.33
C ALA A 135 3.86 6.69 10.45
N THR A 136 4.96 6.97 9.75
CA THR A 136 5.53 8.33 9.65
C THR A 136 4.53 9.33 9.08
N VAL A 137 3.88 8.99 7.96
CA VAL A 137 2.89 9.88 7.35
C VAL A 137 1.65 9.99 8.24
N CYS A 138 1.24 8.90 8.88
CA CYS A 138 0.13 8.93 9.82
C CYS A 138 0.41 9.84 11.02
N ASN A 139 1.65 9.82 11.53
CA ASN A 139 2.11 10.70 12.59
C ASN A 139 1.97 12.18 12.19
N ILE A 140 2.47 12.58 11.01
CA ILE A 140 2.39 13.97 10.52
C ILE A 140 0.93 14.42 10.41
N PHE A 141 0.08 13.66 9.71
CA PHE A 141 -1.31 14.07 9.48
C PHE A 141 -2.17 14.02 10.74
N SER A 142 -1.87 13.13 11.70
CA SER A 142 -2.56 13.12 12.99
C SER A 142 -2.27 14.38 13.81
N HIS A 143 -1.02 14.86 13.84
CA HIS A 143 -0.70 16.15 14.48
C HIS A 143 -1.44 17.32 13.84
N ILE A 144 -1.57 17.33 12.50
CA ILE A 144 -2.33 18.37 11.80
C ILE A 144 -3.81 18.31 12.16
N HIS A 145 -4.41 17.12 12.10
CA HIS A 145 -5.83 16.93 12.41
C HIS A 145 -6.18 17.41 13.82
N HIS A 146 -5.33 17.12 14.81
CA HIS A 146 -5.54 17.51 16.20
C HIS A 146 -5.11 18.95 16.53
N GLY A 147 -4.71 19.75 15.53
CA GLY A 147 -4.28 21.14 15.73
C GLY A 147 -2.93 21.30 16.43
N LEU A 148 -2.15 20.22 16.55
CA LEU A 148 -0.79 20.22 17.13
C LEU A 148 0.27 20.68 16.12
N LEU A 149 -0.07 20.66 14.83
CA LEU A 149 0.74 21.19 13.74
C LEU A 149 -0.12 22.06 12.82
N ALA A 150 0.15 23.36 12.77
CA ALA A 150 -0.63 24.31 11.98
C ALA A 150 -0.21 24.35 10.50
N LEU A 151 -1.17 24.64 9.61
CA LEU A 151 -0.93 24.91 8.19
C LEU A 151 -1.24 26.39 7.86
N PRO A 152 -0.54 27.01 6.89
CA PRO A 152 0.63 26.49 6.18
C PRO A 152 1.85 26.39 7.10
N LEU A 153 2.75 25.45 6.81
CA LEU A 153 3.99 25.29 7.58
C LEU A 153 4.95 26.46 7.34
N ASP A 154 5.47 27.06 8.41
CA ASP A 154 6.50 28.09 8.32
C ASP A 154 7.84 27.47 7.92
N ARG A 155 8.40 27.91 6.78
CA ARG A 155 9.71 27.44 6.29
C ARG A 155 10.84 27.79 7.25
N GLY A 156 10.69 28.83 8.07
CA GLY A 156 11.64 29.20 9.12
C GLY A 156 11.71 28.21 10.29
N THR A 157 10.74 27.28 10.39
CA THR A 157 10.69 26.26 11.44
C THR A 157 11.25 24.90 11.01
N MET A 158 11.95 24.85 9.87
CA MET A 158 12.62 23.63 9.38
C MET A 158 14.00 23.42 10.04
N PRO A 159 14.42 22.17 10.29
CA PRO A 159 13.68 20.93 10.04
C PRO A 159 12.52 20.75 11.02
N LEU A 160 11.39 20.23 10.53
CA LEU A 160 10.26 19.84 11.36
C LEU A 160 10.67 18.67 12.27
N VAL A 161 10.47 18.83 13.58
CA VAL A 161 10.75 17.82 14.59
C VAL A 161 9.45 17.45 15.27
N LEU A 162 9.00 16.21 15.06
CA LEU A 162 7.84 15.62 15.72
C LEU A 162 8.27 14.42 16.59
N PRO A 163 7.53 14.11 17.67
CA PRO A 163 7.84 12.95 18.49
C PRO A 163 7.91 11.66 17.66
N GLY A 164 8.97 10.88 17.87
CA GLY A 164 9.22 9.62 17.17
C GLY A 164 9.90 9.77 15.81
N LEU A 165 9.73 10.90 15.11
CA LEU A 165 10.22 11.08 13.73
C LEU A 165 11.67 11.58 13.67
N PRO A 166 12.43 11.27 12.59
CA PRO A 166 13.67 11.98 12.28
C PRO A 166 13.36 13.43 11.86
N PRO A 167 14.35 14.36 11.89
CA PRO A 167 14.16 15.71 11.37
C PRO A 167 13.72 15.69 9.89
N LEU A 168 12.63 16.39 9.58
CA LEU A 168 12.05 16.45 8.23
C LEU A 168 12.24 17.85 7.63
N ASN A 169 12.97 17.94 6.52
CA ASN A 169 13.09 19.19 5.76
C ASN A 169 11.90 19.39 4.82
N SER A 170 11.77 20.58 4.22
CA SER A 170 10.67 20.87 3.27
C SER A 170 10.57 19.85 2.12
N ARG A 171 11.68 19.24 1.69
CA ARG A 171 11.70 18.23 0.61
C ARG A 171 11.19 16.86 1.07
N ASP A 172 11.12 16.62 2.37
CA ASP A 172 10.77 15.35 3.00
C ASP A 172 9.28 15.27 3.36
N LEU A 173 8.58 16.41 3.34
CA LEU A 173 7.18 16.49 3.74
C LEU A 173 6.24 16.03 2.62
N PRO A 174 5.07 15.48 2.99
CA PRO A 174 4.05 15.11 2.01
C PRO A 174 3.70 16.27 1.08
N SER A 175 3.42 15.97 -0.20
CA SER A 175 3.19 17.00 -1.22
C SER A 175 2.01 17.93 -0.87
N PHE A 176 1.00 17.40 -0.19
CA PHE A 176 -0.16 18.18 0.27
C PHE A 176 0.22 19.28 1.27
N LEU A 177 1.35 19.16 1.98
CA LEU A 177 1.81 20.20 2.91
C LEU A 177 2.68 21.24 2.21
N ARG A 178 3.30 20.86 1.08
CA ARG A 178 4.09 21.77 0.23
C ARG A 178 3.20 22.67 -0.63
N CYS A 179 2.07 22.13 -1.10
CA CYS A 179 1.09 22.87 -1.91
C CYS A 179 -0.35 22.40 -1.58
N PRO A 180 -0.93 22.84 -0.45
CA PRO A 180 -2.26 22.42 0.01
C PRO A 180 -3.37 22.66 -1.02
N ASP A 181 -3.30 23.78 -1.74
CA ASP A 181 -4.31 24.20 -2.71
C ASP A 181 -4.30 23.36 -4.00
N SER A 182 -3.26 22.55 -4.24
CA SER A 182 -3.19 21.72 -5.45
C SER A 182 -4.19 20.56 -5.44
N TYR A 183 -4.59 20.08 -4.27
CA TYR A 183 -5.46 18.89 -4.13
C TYR A 183 -6.38 18.97 -2.90
N PRO A 184 -7.29 19.95 -2.82
CA PRO A 184 -8.09 20.20 -1.61
C PRO A 184 -8.96 19.01 -1.20
N ALA A 185 -9.59 18.33 -2.15
CA ALA A 185 -10.41 17.14 -1.89
C ALA A 185 -9.61 15.97 -1.29
N TYR A 186 -8.41 15.70 -1.84
CA TYR A 186 -7.54 14.63 -1.34
C TYR A 186 -6.94 14.98 0.02
N LEU A 187 -6.61 16.25 0.26
CA LEU A 187 -6.16 16.71 1.58
C LEU A 187 -7.28 16.57 2.61
N ALA A 188 -8.50 16.99 2.28
CA ALA A 188 -9.66 16.83 3.15
C ALA A 188 -9.91 15.34 3.49
N MET A 189 -9.87 14.46 2.49
CA MET A 189 -9.99 13.01 2.69
C MET A 189 -8.86 12.45 3.57
N LYS A 190 -7.60 12.90 3.38
CA LYS A 190 -6.47 12.48 4.22
C LYS A 190 -6.66 12.91 5.67
N LEU A 191 -7.18 14.11 5.91
CA LEU A 191 -7.44 14.60 7.26
C LEU A 191 -8.67 13.95 7.89
N SER A 192 -9.67 13.53 7.11
CA SER A 192 -10.86 12.86 7.64
C SER A 192 -10.58 11.46 8.19
N GLN A 193 -9.44 10.84 7.86
CA GLN A 193 -9.04 9.53 8.40
C GLN A 193 -9.00 9.48 9.93
N TYR A 194 -8.81 10.64 10.58
CA TYR A 194 -8.62 10.73 12.02
C TYR A 194 -9.88 11.16 12.77
N SER A 195 -10.98 11.48 12.07
CA SER A 195 -12.13 12.19 12.64
C SER A 195 -12.94 11.38 13.66
N ASN A 196 -12.78 10.06 13.70
CA ASN A 196 -13.57 9.17 14.55
C ASN A 196 -12.75 8.02 15.17
N LEU A 197 -11.42 8.17 15.26
CA LEU A 197 -10.56 7.10 15.78
C LEU A 197 -10.77 6.82 17.27
N ASN A 198 -11.22 7.82 18.04
CA ASN A 198 -11.59 7.67 19.44
C ASN A 198 -12.80 6.76 19.66
N GLU A 199 -13.61 6.54 18.62
CA GLU A 199 -14.79 5.66 18.66
C GLU A 199 -14.51 4.26 18.08
N ALA A 200 -13.42 4.10 17.33
CA ALA A 200 -13.02 2.82 16.73
C ALA A 200 -12.56 1.84 17.81
N ASP A 201 -12.98 0.58 17.70
CA ASP A 201 -12.56 -0.48 18.63
C ASP A 201 -11.11 -0.91 18.37
N TRP A 202 -10.66 -0.75 17.13
CA TRP A 202 -9.30 -1.03 16.68
C TRP A 202 -8.83 -0.01 15.64
N VAL A 203 -7.53 0.26 15.63
CA VAL A 203 -6.85 1.01 14.59
C VAL A 203 -5.68 0.15 14.11
N PHE A 204 -5.56 -0.07 12.81
CA PHE A 204 -4.53 -0.90 12.21
C PHE A 204 -3.65 -0.08 11.28
N GLY A 205 -2.33 -0.24 11.41
CA GLY A 205 -1.34 0.27 10.47
C GLY A 205 -0.76 -0.86 9.62
N ASN A 206 -0.77 -0.72 8.30
CA ASN A 206 -0.06 -1.62 7.39
C ASN A 206 1.45 -1.36 7.41
N THR A 207 2.09 -1.62 8.53
CA THR A 207 3.54 -1.58 8.76
C THR A 207 3.85 -2.52 9.93
N PHE A 208 5.11 -2.66 10.34
CA PHE A 208 5.50 -3.56 11.44
C PHE A 208 6.41 -2.91 12.47
N GLU A 209 6.43 -3.50 13.66
CA GLU A 209 7.06 -2.96 14.87
C GLU A 209 8.53 -2.61 14.68
N GLU A 210 9.31 -3.50 14.08
CA GLU A 210 10.74 -3.27 13.85
C GLU A 210 11.02 -2.20 12.78
N LEU A 211 10.07 -1.91 11.89
CA LEU A 211 10.24 -0.92 10.81
C LEU A 211 9.87 0.50 11.26
N GLU A 212 8.69 0.65 11.87
CA GLU A 212 8.14 1.96 12.22
C GLU A 212 7.49 2.04 13.63
N GLY A 213 7.82 1.11 14.53
CA GLY A 213 7.25 1.11 15.90
C GLY A 213 7.59 2.36 16.70
N LYS A 214 8.75 2.99 16.44
CA LYS A 214 9.16 4.25 17.08
C LYS A 214 8.27 5.42 16.62
N GLU A 215 8.03 5.51 15.33
CA GLU A 215 7.24 6.54 14.67
C GLU A 215 5.77 6.44 15.10
N ALA A 216 5.24 5.22 15.20
CA ALA A 216 3.90 4.95 15.73
C ALA A 216 3.77 5.30 17.22
N ARG A 217 4.75 4.92 18.06
CA ARG A 217 4.77 5.29 19.49
C ARG A 217 4.83 6.80 19.72
N GLY A 218 5.47 7.55 18.82
CA GLY A 218 5.53 9.01 18.90
C GLY A 218 4.15 9.69 18.86
N VAL A 219 3.13 8.99 18.37
CA VAL A 219 1.78 9.54 18.15
C VAL A 219 0.68 8.66 18.74
N SER A 220 1.01 7.72 19.64
CA SER A 220 0.08 6.68 20.10
C SER A 220 -1.15 7.21 20.85
N GLU A 221 -1.08 8.40 21.43
CA GLU A 221 -2.23 9.02 22.12
C GLU A 221 -3.34 9.47 21.16
N ILE A 222 -2.97 9.86 19.93
CA ILE A 222 -3.89 10.39 18.91
C ILE A 222 -3.99 9.51 17.66
N TRP A 223 -3.14 8.49 17.55
CA TRP A 223 -3.19 7.43 16.54
C TRP A 223 -2.72 6.10 17.18
N PRO A 224 -3.59 5.41 17.95
CA PRO A 224 -3.24 4.19 18.70
C PRO A 224 -3.21 2.93 17.80
N ALA A 225 -2.51 3.01 16.67
CA ALA A 225 -2.51 1.95 15.67
C ALA A 225 -1.72 0.71 16.13
N LYS A 226 -2.31 -0.46 15.95
CA LYS A 226 -1.65 -1.76 16.02
C LYS A 226 -1.00 -2.06 14.67
N LEU A 227 0.29 -2.39 14.68
CA LEU A 227 1.09 -2.58 13.48
C LEU A 227 1.01 -4.05 13.02
N ILE A 228 0.21 -4.30 11.98
CA ILE A 228 -0.15 -5.66 11.55
C ILE A 228 0.47 -6.07 10.21
N GLY A 229 1.27 -5.20 9.60
CA GLY A 229 1.88 -5.39 8.28
C GLY A 229 3.15 -6.24 8.28
N PRO A 230 3.81 -6.36 7.11
CA PRO A 230 3.33 -5.88 5.82
C PRO A 230 2.24 -6.80 5.23
N MET A 231 1.20 -6.21 4.63
CA MET A 231 0.16 -6.93 3.89
C MET A 231 0.62 -7.37 2.49
N VAL A 232 1.74 -8.10 2.43
CA VAL A 232 2.28 -8.72 1.21
C VAL A 232 1.86 -10.21 1.19
N PRO A 233 1.61 -10.82 0.00
CA PRO A 233 1.16 -12.21 -0.08
C PRO A 233 2.12 -13.19 0.60
N SER A 234 1.55 -14.21 1.22
CA SER A 234 2.25 -15.18 2.06
C SER A 234 3.40 -15.89 1.35
N ALA A 235 3.29 -16.14 0.04
CA ALA A 235 4.36 -16.79 -0.72
C ALA A 235 5.70 -16.02 -0.67
N TYR A 236 5.67 -14.71 -0.43
CA TYR A 236 6.85 -13.86 -0.36
C TYR A 236 7.31 -13.56 1.07
N LEU A 237 6.50 -13.92 2.07
CA LEU A 237 6.76 -13.69 3.48
C LEU A 237 7.02 -15.02 4.22
N ASP A 238 5.98 -15.55 4.87
CA ASP A 238 5.99 -16.67 5.81
C ASP A 238 5.65 -18.02 5.15
N GLY A 239 5.15 -18.03 3.91
CA GLY A 239 4.82 -19.24 3.16
C GLY A 239 3.70 -20.10 3.76
N ARG A 240 2.98 -19.61 4.77
CA ARG A 240 1.97 -20.37 5.52
C ARG A 240 0.63 -20.50 4.78
N MET A 241 0.35 -19.66 3.78
CA MET A 241 -0.87 -19.72 2.99
C MET A 241 -0.61 -20.27 1.58
N LYS A 242 -0.97 -21.54 1.36
CA LYS A 242 -0.78 -22.21 0.08
C LYS A 242 -1.54 -21.48 -1.05
N GLY A 243 -0.86 -21.20 -2.15
CA GLY A 243 -1.44 -20.56 -3.33
C GLY A 243 -1.54 -19.04 -3.29
N ASP A 244 -1.18 -18.39 -2.17
CA ASP A 244 -1.21 -16.93 -2.04
C ASP A 244 0.06 -16.29 -2.64
N ARG A 245 0.14 -16.32 -3.97
CA ARG A 245 1.24 -15.75 -4.79
C ARG A 245 0.93 -14.36 -5.35
N GLY A 246 -0.23 -13.81 -5.04
CA GLY A 246 -0.66 -12.51 -5.54
C GLY A 246 -1.88 -12.02 -4.79
N TYR A 247 -2.23 -10.75 -4.98
CA TYR A 247 -3.35 -10.14 -4.28
C TYR A 247 -4.70 -10.78 -4.65
N GLY A 248 -4.89 -11.20 -5.90
CA GLY A 248 -6.18 -11.72 -6.40
C GLY A 248 -7.09 -10.64 -6.97
N SER A 249 -6.69 -9.38 -6.85
CA SER A 249 -7.27 -8.21 -7.52
C SER A 249 -6.39 -7.87 -8.72
N SER A 250 -6.82 -8.24 -9.93
CA SER A 250 -6.19 -7.74 -11.16
C SER A 250 -7.25 -7.12 -12.05
N LEU A 251 -7.13 -5.81 -12.27
CA LEU A 251 -7.93 -5.09 -13.25
C LEU A 251 -7.41 -5.35 -14.69
N TRP A 252 -6.31 -6.10 -14.86
CA TRP A 252 -5.59 -6.26 -16.13
C TRP A 252 -5.22 -7.72 -16.42
N LYS A 253 -5.12 -8.09 -17.70
CA LYS A 253 -4.76 -9.45 -18.14
C LYS A 253 -3.26 -9.75 -17.93
N PRO A 254 -2.84 -11.01 -17.68
CA PRO A 254 -1.44 -11.30 -17.38
C PRO A 254 -0.54 -11.30 -18.63
N LEU A 255 0.33 -10.29 -18.73
CA LEU A 255 1.56 -10.31 -19.56
C LEU A 255 2.75 -10.95 -18.79
N SER A 256 2.47 -11.74 -17.75
CA SER A 256 3.49 -12.25 -16.83
C SER A 256 4.42 -13.27 -17.50
N GLU A 257 3.91 -14.16 -18.37
CA GLU A 257 4.73 -15.22 -18.98
C GLU A 257 5.88 -14.66 -19.84
N GLU A 258 5.59 -13.73 -20.75
CA GLU A 258 6.63 -13.10 -21.58
C GLU A 258 7.67 -12.32 -20.75
N CYS A 259 7.24 -11.71 -19.64
CA CYS A 259 8.15 -11.02 -18.74
C CYS A 259 9.12 -12.01 -18.09
N MET A 260 8.59 -13.14 -17.61
CA MET A 260 9.38 -14.17 -16.94
C MET A 260 10.34 -14.86 -17.90
N GLU A 261 9.91 -15.19 -19.12
CA GLU A 261 10.79 -15.73 -20.16
C GLU A 261 11.94 -14.78 -20.49
N TRP A 262 11.65 -13.48 -20.63
CA TRP A 262 12.69 -12.48 -20.88
C TRP A 262 13.66 -12.37 -19.70
N LEU A 263 13.17 -12.40 -18.45
CA LEU A 263 13.99 -12.33 -17.25
C LEU A 263 14.91 -13.54 -17.09
N GLU A 264 14.47 -14.75 -17.44
CA GLU A 264 15.29 -15.99 -17.36
C GLU A 264 16.53 -15.96 -18.26
N THR A 265 16.53 -15.12 -19.30
CA THR A 265 17.71 -14.93 -20.17
C THR A 265 18.78 -14.00 -19.58
N LYS A 266 18.53 -13.36 -18.42
CA LYS A 266 19.42 -12.32 -17.87
C LYS A 266 20.24 -12.83 -16.68
N PRO A 267 21.44 -12.27 -16.42
CA PRO A 267 22.21 -12.58 -15.21
C PRO A 267 21.47 -12.25 -13.91
N SER A 268 21.90 -12.86 -12.81
CA SER A 268 21.35 -12.54 -11.49
C SER A 268 21.70 -11.12 -11.06
N ASN A 269 20.75 -10.42 -10.41
CA ASN A 269 20.89 -9.04 -9.96
C ASN A 269 21.33 -8.03 -11.04
N SER A 270 20.98 -8.24 -12.32
CA SER A 270 21.38 -7.35 -13.42
C SER A 270 20.24 -6.54 -14.04
N VAL A 271 19.00 -6.82 -13.65
CA VAL A 271 17.80 -6.18 -14.21
C VAL A 271 17.29 -5.08 -13.29
N VAL A 272 17.02 -3.92 -13.88
CA VAL A 272 16.33 -2.79 -13.26
C VAL A 272 14.84 -2.94 -13.54
N TYR A 273 14.03 -3.12 -12.51
CA TYR A 273 12.58 -3.07 -12.63
C TYR A 273 12.11 -1.62 -12.42
N VAL A 274 11.20 -1.13 -13.27
CA VAL A 274 10.70 0.25 -13.22
C VAL A 274 9.18 0.25 -13.20
N SER A 275 8.58 0.86 -12.17
CA SER A 275 7.12 1.02 -12.04
C SER A 275 6.78 2.23 -11.17
N PHE A 276 5.90 3.11 -11.68
CA PHE A 276 5.45 4.32 -10.98
C PHE A 276 4.01 4.19 -10.44
N GLY A 277 3.52 2.96 -10.29
CA GLY A 277 2.19 2.69 -9.74
C GLY A 277 1.04 3.04 -10.68
N SER A 278 -0.18 2.94 -10.16
CA SER A 278 -1.42 3.08 -10.94
C SER A 278 -1.97 4.51 -11.01
N MET A 279 -1.68 5.35 -10.00
CA MET A 279 -2.26 6.70 -9.89
C MET A 279 -1.36 7.81 -10.41
N VAL A 280 -0.04 7.62 -10.45
CA VAL A 280 0.89 8.65 -10.92
C VAL A 280 0.84 8.73 -12.45
N SER A 281 0.57 9.92 -13.00
CA SER A 281 0.82 10.24 -14.41
C SER A 281 2.04 11.14 -14.50
N LEU A 282 3.06 10.68 -15.20
CA LEU A 282 4.30 11.43 -15.40
C LEU A 282 4.15 12.40 -16.58
N SER A 283 4.85 13.53 -16.51
CA SER A 283 4.99 14.42 -17.67
C SER A 283 5.69 13.68 -18.80
N GLU A 284 5.44 14.11 -20.04
CA GLU A 284 6.14 13.57 -21.21
C GLU A 284 7.65 13.71 -21.04
N GLU A 285 8.12 14.90 -20.66
CA GLU A 285 9.53 15.16 -20.38
C GLU A 285 10.13 14.19 -19.36
N GLN A 286 9.44 13.92 -18.24
CA GLN A 286 9.94 13.00 -17.23
C GLN A 286 10.06 11.57 -17.76
N ILE A 287 9.11 11.10 -18.59
CA ILE A 287 9.18 9.80 -19.25
C ILE A 287 10.37 9.75 -20.21
N GLN A 288 10.60 10.80 -20.98
CA GLN A 288 11.74 10.88 -21.89
C GLN A 288 13.06 10.82 -21.13
N GLU A 289 13.23 11.60 -20.05
CA GLU A 289 14.46 11.60 -19.26
C GLU A 289 14.75 10.24 -18.60
N ILE A 290 13.71 9.53 -18.11
CA ILE A 290 13.86 8.17 -17.60
C ILE A 290 14.27 7.21 -18.73
N ALA A 291 13.64 7.30 -19.91
CA ALA A 291 13.98 6.49 -21.07
C ALA A 291 15.45 6.69 -21.49
N TRP A 292 15.92 7.94 -21.51
CA TRP A 292 17.29 8.28 -21.84
C TRP A 292 18.27 7.79 -20.78
N GLY A 293 17.96 7.98 -19.49
CA GLY A 293 18.78 7.48 -18.39
C GLY A 293 18.94 5.96 -18.43
N LEU A 294 17.84 5.22 -18.66
CA LEU A 294 17.86 3.77 -18.82
C LEU A 294 18.71 3.34 -20.02
N LYS A 295 18.52 3.98 -21.19
CA LYS A 295 19.29 3.69 -22.41
C LYS A 295 20.79 3.93 -22.22
N GLU A 296 21.16 5.08 -21.65
CA GLU A 296 22.55 5.47 -21.44
C GLU A 296 23.24 4.68 -20.31
N SER A 297 22.48 4.16 -19.33
CA SER A 297 23.02 3.29 -18.27
C SER A 297 23.56 1.97 -18.82
N ASN A 298 23.11 1.54 -20.00
CA ASN A 298 23.47 0.28 -20.66
C ASN A 298 23.10 -0.99 -19.84
N MET A 299 22.25 -0.84 -18.82
CA MET A 299 21.75 -1.93 -17.96
C MET A 299 20.52 -2.61 -18.58
N HIS A 300 20.23 -3.83 -18.12
CA HIS A 300 18.98 -4.50 -18.48
C HIS A 300 17.83 -3.88 -17.71
N PHE A 301 16.69 -3.64 -18.34
CA PHE A 301 15.52 -3.11 -17.65
C PHE A 301 14.19 -3.70 -18.11
N LEU A 302 13.25 -3.80 -17.17
CA LEU A 302 11.84 -4.08 -17.43
C LEU A 302 11.03 -2.91 -16.90
N TRP A 303 10.33 -2.19 -17.78
CA TRP A 303 9.58 -1.00 -17.42
C TRP A 303 8.09 -1.17 -17.71
N VAL A 304 7.27 -0.99 -16.68
CA VAL A 304 5.81 -0.92 -16.81
C VAL A 304 5.41 0.51 -17.24
N VAL A 305 4.87 0.64 -18.45
CA VAL A 305 4.32 1.88 -19.01
C VAL A 305 2.91 1.61 -19.50
N ARG A 306 1.92 2.23 -18.86
CA ARG A 306 0.49 2.06 -19.20
C ARG A 306 0.24 2.40 -20.67
N ASP A 307 -0.75 1.73 -21.27
CA ASP A 307 -1.15 1.97 -22.66
C ASP A 307 -1.39 3.46 -22.97
N THR A 308 -2.05 4.17 -22.04
CA THR A 308 -2.36 5.60 -22.16
C THR A 308 -1.15 6.53 -22.02
N GLU A 309 0.04 5.99 -21.76
CA GLU A 309 1.29 6.75 -21.55
C GLU A 309 2.35 6.38 -22.58
N GLN A 310 2.15 5.31 -23.37
CA GLN A 310 3.18 4.82 -24.31
C GLN A 310 3.52 5.83 -25.40
N GLN A 311 2.57 6.67 -25.81
CA GLN A 311 2.79 7.74 -26.78
C GLN A 311 3.79 8.81 -26.32
N LYS A 312 4.10 8.86 -25.01
CA LYS A 312 5.10 9.78 -24.44
C LYS A 312 6.53 9.24 -24.54
N LEU A 313 6.72 7.97 -24.92
CA LEU A 313 8.05 7.37 -25.10
C LEU A 313 8.72 7.92 -26.37
N PRO A 314 10.03 8.25 -26.33
CA PRO A 314 10.75 8.67 -27.54
C PRO A 314 10.72 7.58 -28.63
N GLN A 315 10.42 7.95 -29.88
CA GLN A 315 10.35 6.97 -30.98
C GLN A 315 11.64 6.15 -31.13
N CYS A 316 12.79 6.79 -31.05
CA CYS A 316 14.12 6.16 -31.13
C CYS A 316 14.53 5.41 -29.84
N PHE A 317 13.70 5.45 -28.78
CA PHE A 317 13.80 4.55 -27.64
C PHE A 317 13.13 3.22 -27.94
N VAL A 318 12.00 3.22 -28.65
CA VAL A 318 11.32 1.98 -29.10
C VAL A 318 12.25 1.15 -30.00
N ASP A 319 12.97 1.81 -30.92
CA ASP A 319 13.98 1.14 -31.75
C ASP A 319 15.13 0.54 -30.93
N TYR A 320 15.49 1.15 -29.80
CA TYR A 320 16.52 0.61 -28.90
C TYR A 320 16.03 -0.64 -28.17
N LEU A 321 14.75 -0.73 -27.80
CA LEU A 321 14.16 -1.92 -27.17
C LEU A 321 14.31 -3.17 -28.04
N SER A 322 14.32 -3.01 -29.36
CA SER A 322 14.54 -4.11 -30.32
C SER A 322 15.91 -4.79 -30.20
N ARG A 323 16.86 -4.21 -29.44
CA ARG A 323 18.22 -4.75 -29.19
C ARG A 323 18.33 -5.58 -27.90
N GLU A 324 17.21 -6.11 -27.39
CA GLU A 324 17.08 -7.06 -26.26
C GLU A 324 17.53 -6.60 -24.85
N LYS A 325 18.00 -5.36 -24.67
CA LYS A 325 18.41 -4.86 -23.34
C LYS A 325 17.24 -4.37 -22.49
N GLY A 326 16.15 -3.91 -23.09
CA GLY A 326 14.98 -3.41 -22.38
C GLY A 326 13.70 -4.10 -22.82
N LYS A 327 12.76 -4.31 -21.89
CA LYS A 327 11.39 -4.73 -22.20
C LYS A 327 10.42 -3.71 -21.59
N VAL A 328 9.53 -3.15 -22.41
CA VAL A 328 8.43 -2.30 -21.96
C VAL A 328 7.14 -3.09 -22.05
N VAL A 329 6.36 -3.08 -20.97
CA VAL A 329 5.07 -3.77 -20.89
C VAL A 329 4.02 -2.86 -20.28
N THR A 330 2.75 -3.13 -20.54
CA THR A 330 1.64 -2.33 -20.02
C THR A 330 1.26 -2.70 -18.60
N TRP A 331 1.51 -3.95 -18.24
CA TRP A 331 1.23 -4.52 -16.94
C TRP A 331 2.11 -5.76 -16.69
N CYS A 332 2.45 -6.02 -15.43
CA CYS A 332 3.03 -7.29 -14.99
C CYS A 332 2.67 -7.55 -13.53
N ASN A 333 2.83 -8.81 -13.08
CA ASN A 333 2.74 -9.11 -11.65
C ASN A 333 4.00 -8.59 -10.94
N GLN A 334 3.92 -7.37 -10.40
CA GLN A 334 5.05 -6.69 -9.75
C GLN A 334 5.75 -7.57 -8.70
N LEU A 335 5.01 -8.35 -7.91
CA LEU A 335 5.58 -9.23 -6.90
C LEU A 335 6.40 -10.38 -7.49
N GLU A 336 5.94 -10.99 -8.58
CA GLU A 336 6.71 -12.02 -9.28
C GLU A 336 7.99 -11.45 -9.87
N ILE A 337 7.93 -10.26 -10.46
CA ILE A 337 9.10 -9.58 -11.02
C ILE A 337 10.09 -9.23 -9.91
N LEU A 338 9.65 -8.57 -8.84
CA LEU A 338 10.51 -8.20 -7.70
C LEU A 338 11.12 -9.43 -7.00
N ALA A 339 10.41 -10.57 -6.98
CA ALA A 339 10.93 -11.81 -6.40
C ALA A 339 11.91 -12.55 -7.33
N HIS A 340 12.03 -12.14 -8.59
CA HIS A 340 12.86 -12.82 -9.57
C HIS A 340 14.35 -12.56 -9.32
N ARG A 341 15.17 -13.61 -9.36
CA ARG A 341 16.62 -13.56 -9.03
C ARG A 341 17.45 -12.58 -9.89
N THR A 342 16.92 -12.18 -11.04
CA THR A 342 17.62 -11.27 -11.96
C THR A 342 17.37 -9.80 -11.64
N VAL A 343 16.32 -9.46 -10.89
CA VAL A 343 16.05 -8.08 -10.48
C VAL A 343 17.03 -7.67 -9.39
N GLY A 344 17.80 -6.62 -9.66
CA GLY A 344 18.81 -6.07 -8.73
C GLY A 344 18.45 -4.68 -8.18
N CYS A 345 17.50 -3.98 -8.82
CA CYS A 345 17.07 -2.64 -8.43
C CYS A 345 15.61 -2.41 -8.83
N PHE A 346 14.88 -1.69 -7.98
CA PHE A 346 13.52 -1.24 -8.24
C PHE A 346 13.47 0.30 -8.29
N VAL A 347 13.25 0.85 -9.50
CA VAL A 347 12.93 2.26 -9.68
C VAL A 347 11.44 2.45 -9.44
N THR A 348 11.10 3.25 -8.43
CA THR A 348 9.74 3.38 -7.93
C THR A 348 9.40 4.82 -7.59
N HIS A 349 8.13 5.15 -7.70
CA HIS A 349 7.56 6.38 -7.15
C HIS A 349 7.51 6.41 -5.61
N CYS A 350 7.95 5.35 -4.90
CA CYS A 350 7.90 5.25 -3.43
C CYS A 350 6.49 5.26 -2.83
N GLY A 351 5.46 4.82 -3.55
CA GLY A 351 4.15 4.58 -2.95
C GLY A 351 4.22 3.46 -1.90
N TRP A 352 3.49 3.61 -0.79
CA TRP A 352 3.66 2.77 0.41
C TRP A 352 3.64 1.26 0.15
N ASN A 353 2.68 0.76 -0.64
CA ASN A 353 2.62 -0.67 -0.94
C ASN A 353 3.85 -1.15 -1.74
N SER A 354 4.25 -0.42 -2.79
CA SER A 354 5.43 -0.78 -3.59
C SER A 354 6.71 -0.74 -2.75
N THR A 355 6.80 0.21 -1.81
CA THR A 355 7.88 0.28 -0.82
C THR A 355 7.89 -0.97 0.06
N LEU A 356 6.75 -1.37 0.64
CA LEU A 356 6.64 -2.61 1.43
C LEU A 356 6.97 -3.86 0.61
N GLU A 357 6.56 -3.93 -0.65
CA GLU A 357 6.84 -5.07 -1.54
C GLU A 357 8.33 -5.23 -1.82
N GLY A 358 9.01 -4.16 -2.27
CA GLY A 358 10.45 -4.21 -2.54
C GLY A 358 11.26 -4.47 -1.27
N LEU A 359 10.86 -3.89 -0.13
CA LEU A 359 11.48 -4.12 1.17
C LEU A 359 11.31 -5.58 1.61
N SER A 360 10.09 -6.12 1.49
CA SER A 360 9.75 -7.51 1.85
C SER A 360 10.40 -8.56 0.94
N LEU A 361 10.91 -8.14 -0.22
CA LEU A 361 11.63 -8.99 -1.17
C LEU A 361 13.15 -8.76 -1.13
N GLY A 362 13.61 -7.74 -0.40
CA GLY A 362 15.03 -7.42 -0.27
C GLY A 362 15.64 -6.80 -1.53
N VAL A 363 14.84 -6.06 -2.29
CA VAL A 363 15.27 -5.38 -3.51
C VAL A 363 15.61 -3.92 -3.21
N PRO A 364 16.86 -3.47 -3.45
CA PRO A 364 17.23 -2.06 -3.33
C PRO A 364 16.41 -1.15 -4.26
N MET A 365 16.21 0.10 -3.86
CA MET A 365 15.30 1.02 -4.56
C MET A 365 15.98 2.29 -5.05
N ILE A 366 15.44 2.84 -6.14
CA ILE A 366 15.64 4.24 -6.54
C ILE A 366 14.29 4.92 -6.42
N GLY A 367 14.19 5.85 -5.48
CA GLY A 367 12.99 6.63 -5.25
C GLY A 367 12.90 7.83 -6.18
N VAL A 368 11.82 7.91 -6.95
CA VAL A 368 11.45 9.04 -7.81
C VAL A 368 10.06 9.54 -7.35
N PRO A 369 9.96 10.08 -6.13
CA PRO A 369 8.67 10.44 -5.55
C PRO A 369 8.02 11.60 -6.30
N LYS A 370 6.71 11.55 -6.50
CA LYS A 370 5.96 12.59 -7.24
C LYS A 370 4.83 13.22 -6.45
N TRP A 371 4.17 12.46 -5.58
CA TRP A 371 2.94 12.92 -4.95
C TRP A 371 2.72 12.32 -3.56
N THR A 372 1.77 12.88 -2.82
CA THR A 372 1.26 12.38 -1.53
C THR A 372 2.35 12.16 -0.49
N ASP A 373 2.41 10.96 0.07
CA ASP A 373 3.34 10.40 1.05
C ASP A 373 4.72 10.05 0.48
N GLN A 374 4.85 9.95 -0.84
CA GLN A 374 6.02 9.36 -1.49
C GLN A 374 7.34 10.07 -1.15
N LEU A 375 7.30 11.39 -0.95
CA LEU A 375 8.48 12.18 -0.60
C LEU A 375 9.01 11.80 0.79
N THR A 376 8.10 11.55 1.73
CA THR A 376 8.43 11.10 3.08
C THR A 376 8.96 9.67 3.05
N ASP A 377 8.28 8.79 2.31
CA ASP A 377 8.70 7.40 2.17
C ASP A 377 10.08 7.29 1.49
N ALA A 378 10.37 8.13 0.50
CA ALA A 378 11.69 8.19 -0.17
C ALA A 378 12.82 8.60 0.78
N LYS A 379 12.58 9.52 1.73
CA LYS A 379 13.55 9.86 2.78
C LYS A 379 13.88 8.64 3.62
N PHE A 380 12.87 7.84 3.98
CA PHE A 380 13.09 6.64 4.80
C PHE A 380 13.85 5.56 4.04
N VAL A 381 13.53 5.35 2.75
CA VAL A 381 14.27 4.44 1.87
C VAL A 381 15.76 4.79 1.80
N GLU A 382 16.08 6.08 1.68
CA GLU A 382 17.45 6.58 1.54
C GLU A 382 18.20 6.69 2.87
N GLU A 383 17.68 7.45 3.84
CA GLU A 383 18.43 7.91 5.01
C GLU A 383 18.23 7.02 6.24
N ILE A 384 17.07 6.37 6.38
CA ILE A 384 16.70 5.66 7.63
C ILE A 384 16.90 4.15 7.50
N TRP A 385 16.34 3.56 6.45
CA TRP A 385 16.46 2.13 6.18
C TRP A 385 17.71 1.81 5.37
N GLY A 386 18.24 2.78 4.63
CA GLY A 386 19.47 2.65 3.85
C GLY A 386 19.38 1.57 2.76
N ILE A 387 18.21 1.41 2.14
CA ILE A 387 17.96 0.39 1.12
C ILE A 387 17.95 0.95 -0.31
N GLY A 388 18.24 2.24 -0.48
CA GLY A 388 18.14 2.88 -1.78
C GLY A 388 18.70 4.29 -1.79
N VAL A 389 18.43 4.99 -2.90
CA VAL A 389 18.73 6.42 -3.07
C VAL A 389 17.48 7.15 -3.52
N ARG A 390 17.40 8.44 -3.22
CA ARG A 390 16.36 9.31 -3.77
C ARG A 390 16.93 10.09 -4.94
N ALA A 391 16.28 9.99 -6.09
CA ALA A 391 16.69 10.75 -7.27
C ALA A 391 16.35 12.23 -7.09
N GLU A 392 17.30 13.10 -7.45
CA GLU A 392 17.15 14.55 -7.33
C GLU A 392 16.40 15.14 -8.54
N GLU A 393 15.41 15.98 -8.24
CA GLU A 393 14.75 16.81 -9.25
C GLU A 393 15.57 18.08 -9.47
N ASP A 394 15.59 18.57 -10.70
CA ASP A 394 16.11 19.89 -11.00
C ASP A 394 15.12 21.02 -10.62
N GLU A 395 15.44 22.25 -11.01
CA GLU A 395 14.60 23.42 -10.73
C GLU A 395 13.20 23.35 -11.37
N GLU A 396 13.02 22.50 -12.39
CA GLU A 396 11.75 22.28 -13.09
C GLU A 396 10.95 21.10 -12.52
N GLY A 397 11.46 20.42 -11.49
CA GLY A 397 10.82 19.25 -10.90
C GLY A 397 11.02 17.96 -11.71
N VAL A 398 12.04 17.93 -12.57
CA VAL A 398 12.34 16.81 -13.46
C VAL A 398 13.59 16.08 -13.00
N VAL A 399 13.49 14.76 -12.85
CA VAL A 399 14.68 13.91 -12.65
C VAL A 399 15.33 13.69 -14.00
N ARG A 400 16.47 14.33 -14.23
CA ARG A 400 17.21 14.30 -15.50
C ARG A 400 17.90 12.94 -15.73
N LYS A 401 18.16 12.61 -16.99
CA LYS A 401 18.77 11.36 -17.43
C LYS A 401 20.12 11.05 -16.77
N ASP A 402 20.93 12.08 -16.53
CA ASP A 402 22.23 11.93 -15.87
C ASP A 402 22.06 11.55 -14.40
N GLU A 403 21.02 12.07 -13.75
CA GLU A 403 20.66 11.71 -12.39
C GLU A 403 20.11 10.28 -12.31
N VAL A 404 19.24 9.88 -13.25
CA VAL A 404 18.78 8.49 -13.38
C VAL A 404 19.97 7.54 -13.53
N LYS A 405 20.91 7.86 -14.42
CA LYS A 405 22.13 7.07 -14.66
C LYS A 405 23.03 7.01 -13.42
N ARG A 406 23.20 8.13 -12.70
CA ARG A 406 23.96 8.18 -11.44
C ARG A 406 23.34 7.26 -10.39
N CYS A 407 22.03 7.38 -10.16
CA CYS A 407 21.30 6.55 -9.19
C CYS A 407 21.40 5.07 -9.54
N LEU A 408 21.21 4.70 -10.82
CA LEU A 408 21.33 3.32 -11.28
C LEU A 408 22.72 2.75 -10.99
N LYS A 409 23.77 3.50 -11.30
CA LYS A 409 25.14 3.09 -11.01
C LYS A 409 25.38 2.90 -9.51
N GLU A 410 24.91 3.82 -8.69
CA GLU A 410 25.10 3.77 -7.23
C GLU A 410 24.39 2.58 -6.58
N VAL A 411 23.17 2.27 -7.01
CA VAL A 411 22.38 1.14 -6.46
C VAL A 411 22.84 -0.21 -7.01
N MET A 412 23.33 -0.27 -8.24
CA MET A 412 23.69 -1.53 -8.90
C MET A 412 25.17 -1.90 -8.76
N GLU A 413 26.07 -0.93 -8.56
CA GLU A 413 27.52 -1.12 -8.59
C GLU A 413 28.24 -0.57 -7.34
N GLY A 414 29.45 -1.07 -7.09
CA GLY A 414 30.33 -0.56 -6.03
C GLY A 414 29.95 -0.97 -4.60
N GLU A 415 30.63 -0.36 -3.62
CA GLU A 415 30.47 -0.71 -2.20
C GLU A 415 29.12 -0.26 -1.62
N LYS A 416 28.61 0.91 -2.06
CA LYS A 416 27.28 1.39 -1.64
C LYS A 416 26.17 0.42 -2.06
N SER A 417 26.22 -0.12 -3.28
CA SER A 417 25.29 -1.18 -3.72
C SER A 417 25.31 -2.40 -2.79
N LYS A 418 26.49 -2.85 -2.35
CA LYS A 418 26.62 -3.98 -1.43
C LYS A 418 26.04 -3.66 -0.06
N GLU A 419 26.21 -2.44 0.43
CA GLU A 419 25.61 -1.97 1.67
C GLU A 419 24.07 -1.94 1.58
N MET A 420 23.51 -1.31 0.55
CA MET A 420 22.07 -1.25 0.33
C MET A 420 21.47 -2.66 0.20
N LYS A 421 22.14 -3.58 -0.50
CA LYS A 421 21.71 -5.00 -0.57
C LYS A 421 21.73 -5.69 0.79
N ARG A 422 22.74 -5.43 1.65
CA ARG A 422 22.76 -5.98 3.01
C ARG A 422 21.60 -5.44 3.85
N ASN A 423 21.33 -4.14 3.77
CA ASN A 423 20.21 -3.51 4.46
C ASN A 423 18.87 -4.04 3.95
N ALA A 424 18.69 -4.16 2.64
CA ALA A 424 17.48 -4.69 2.02
C ALA A 424 17.21 -6.14 2.48
N ASN A 425 18.24 -6.99 2.54
CA ASN A 425 18.12 -8.35 3.09
C ASN A 425 17.77 -8.35 4.59
N LYS A 426 18.36 -7.47 5.39
CA LYS A 426 18.04 -7.34 6.82
C LYS A 426 16.56 -6.99 7.02
N TRP A 427 16.05 -6.02 6.27
CA TRP A 427 14.65 -5.60 6.36
C TRP A 427 13.68 -6.64 5.82
N ARG A 428 14.04 -7.33 4.71
CA ARG A 428 13.32 -8.50 4.21
C ARG A 428 13.13 -9.55 5.31
N ASP A 429 14.21 -9.91 5.99
CA ASP A 429 14.17 -10.94 7.03
C ASP A 429 13.38 -10.46 8.25
N SER A 430 13.37 -9.15 8.53
CA SER A 430 12.54 -8.56 9.58
C SER A 430 11.05 -8.59 9.24
N ALA A 431 10.68 -8.22 8.01
CA ALA A 431 9.30 -8.31 7.52
C ALA A 431 8.75 -9.74 7.60
N LYS A 432 9.59 -10.73 7.25
CA LYS A 432 9.24 -12.14 7.40
C LYS A 432 9.00 -12.53 8.85
N ARG A 433 9.90 -12.15 9.77
CA ARG A 433 9.75 -12.43 11.20
C ARG A 433 8.49 -11.80 11.80
N ALA A 434 8.14 -10.57 11.41
CA ALA A 434 6.96 -9.88 11.94
C ALA A 434 5.65 -10.63 11.64
N ILE A 435 5.54 -11.22 10.45
CA ILE A 435 4.34 -11.93 9.98
C ILE A 435 4.37 -13.43 10.29
N ASP A 436 5.54 -14.02 10.57
CA ASP A 436 5.64 -15.43 10.93
C ASP A 436 4.95 -15.75 12.27
N GLN A 437 4.73 -17.03 12.57
CA GLN A 437 4.09 -17.46 13.80
C GLN A 437 4.82 -16.93 15.04
N GLY A 438 4.11 -16.14 15.87
CA GLY A 438 4.69 -15.49 17.05
C GLY A 438 5.46 -14.20 16.75
N GLY A 439 5.42 -13.71 15.51
CA GLY A 439 5.91 -12.38 15.14
C GLY A 439 5.01 -11.26 15.65
N SER A 440 5.54 -10.05 15.76
CA SER A 440 4.85 -8.86 16.28
C SER A 440 3.49 -8.60 15.61
N SER A 441 3.43 -8.74 14.28
CA SER A 441 2.20 -8.56 13.52
C SER A 441 1.26 -9.77 13.61
N ASP A 442 1.79 -11.00 13.63
CA ASP A 442 0.96 -12.21 13.86
C ASP A 442 0.27 -12.17 15.23
N GLU A 443 0.98 -11.72 16.27
CA GLU A 443 0.46 -11.55 17.63
C GLU A 443 -0.64 -10.48 17.70
N CYS A 444 -0.43 -9.32 17.09
CA CYS A 444 -1.46 -8.27 17.01
C CYS A 444 -2.73 -8.77 16.29
N ILE A 445 -2.57 -9.53 15.20
CA ILE A 445 -3.70 -10.14 14.49
C ILE A 445 -4.40 -11.19 15.38
N ASN A 446 -3.65 -11.99 16.13
CA ASN A 446 -4.22 -12.96 17.05
C ASN A 446 -4.99 -12.29 18.20
N GLU A 447 -4.50 -11.17 18.74
CA GLU A 447 -5.18 -10.36 19.76
C GLU A 447 -6.54 -9.88 19.25
N PHE A 448 -6.56 -9.34 18.03
CA PHE A 448 -7.81 -8.93 17.36
C PHE A 448 -8.78 -10.11 17.21
N ILE A 449 -8.33 -11.24 16.67
CA ILE A 449 -9.18 -12.42 16.48
C ILE A 449 -9.74 -12.94 17.81
N GLN A 450 -8.96 -12.90 18.89
CA GLN A 450 -9.43 -13.33 20.20
C GLN A 450 -10.60 -12.50 20.71
N ARG A 451 -10.64 -11.19 20.42
CA ARG A 451 -11.79 -10.33 20.78
C ARG A 451 -13.03 -10.57 19.94
N LEU A 452 -12.89 -11.15 18.74
CA LEU A 452 -14.03 -11.51 17.89
C LEU A 452 -14.74 -12.79 18.36
N MET A 453 -14.06 -13.64 19.14
CA MET A 453 -14.63 -14.89 19.61
C MET A 453 -15.72 -14.60 20.65
N PRO A 454 -16.88 -15.29 20.58
CA PRO A 454 -17.89 -15.19 21.61
C PRO A 454 -17.30 -15.55 22.97
N SER A 455 -17.44 -14.68 23.97
CA SER A 455 -17.13 -15.01 25.36
C SER A 455 -18.00 -16.21 25.75
N TYR A 456 -17.39 -17.38 25.94
CA TYR A 456 -18.07 -18.49 26.62
C TYR A 456 -18.28 -18.07 28.07
N HIS A 457 -19.39 -17.39 28.36
CA HIS A 457 -19.90 -17.33 29.73
C HIS A 457 -20.37 -18.73 30.09
N ASN A 458 -19.53 -19.44 30.86
CA ASN A 458 -19.92 -20.63 31.59
C ASN A 458 -21.09 -20.26 32.53
N PHE A 459 -22.32 -20.44 32.06
CA PHE A 459 -23.46 -20.66 32.93
C PHE A 459 -23.30 -22.06 33.56
N ASN A 460 -22.36 -22.18 34.50
CA ASN A 460 -22.45 -23.20 35.54
C ASN A 460 -23.43 -22.67 36.59
N GLY A 461 -24.71 -22.63 36.22
CA GLY A 461 -25.80 -22.61 37.20
C GLY A 461 -25.87 -24.01 37.80
N ASN A 462 -25.20 -24.20 38.93
CA ASN A 462 -25.47 -25.36 39.78
C ASN A 462 -26.91 -25.29 40.29
N CYS A 463 -27.53 -26.47 40.33
CA CYS A 463 -28.89 -26.78 40.76
C CYS A 463 -29.37 -26.05 42.02
#